data_AF-A0A2S1Q8R0-F1
#
_entry.id   AF-A0A2S1Q8R0-F1
#
_cell.length_a   1.000
_cell.length_b   1.000
_cell.length_c   1.000
_cell.angle_alpha   90.00
_cell.angle_beta   90.00
_cell.angle_gamma   90.00
#
_symmetry.space_group_name_H-M   'P 1'
#
loop_
_entity.id
_entity.type
_entity.pdbx_description
1 polymer ?
#
loop_
_entity_poly.entity_id
_entity_poly.type
_entity_poly.pdbx_seq_one_letter_code
_entity_poly.pdbx_strand_id
1 'polypeptide(L)' 'MLHTIQNENLICTITSKGAEIRSLINKETGEEYIWQIDPSVWGSSSPVLFPAIGNVKENK' A
#
# COMPACT_ATOMS: atom_id res chain seq x y z
N MET A 1 7.66 10.63 -0.44
CA MET A 1 8.96 9.95 -0.29
C MET A 1 8.67 8.48 -0.03
N LEU A 2 9.52 7.57 -0.50
CA LEU A 2 9.39 6.14 -0.18
C LEU A 2 10.32 5.82 0.99
N HIS A 3 9.81 5.05 1.94
CA HIS A 3 10.54 4.53 3.09
C HIS A 3 10.56 3.00 3.00
N THR A 4 11.69 2.40 3.36
CA THR A 4 11.86 0.96 3.37
C THR A 4 12.15 0.49 4.78
N ILE A 5 11.39 -0.52 5.23
CA ILE A 5 11.67 -1.28 6.45
C ILE A 5 11.81 -2.75 6.07
N GLN A 6 12.65 -3.50 6.77
CA GLN A 6 12.90 -4.90 6.46
C GLN A 6 13.35 -5.68 7.69
N ASN A 7 13.11 -6.99 7.67
CA ASN A 7 13.66 -7.96 8.62
C ASN A 7 14.28 -9.14 7.87
N GLU A 8 14.52 -10.28 8.51
CA GLU A 8 15.11 -11.47 7.87
C GLU A 8 14.24 -12.05 6.75
N ASN A 9 12.91 -11.90 6.82
CA ASN A 9 11.97 -12.57 5.91
C ASN A 9 11.35 -11.64 4.87
N LEU A 10 11.19 -10.35 5.18
CA LEU A 10 10.36 -9.43 4.40
C LEU A 10 11.07 -8.10 4.12
N ILE A 11 10.75 -7.50 2.98
CA ILE A 11 11.03 -6.09 2.66
C ILE A 11 9.69 -5.39 2.43
N CYS A 12 9.45 -4.29 3.13
CA CYS A 12 8.26 -3.48 2.95
C CYS A 12 8.64 -2.06 2.52
N THR A 13 7.96 -1.54 1.49
CA THR A 13 8.08 -0.14 1.09
C THR A 13 6.79 0.61 1.33
N ILE A 14 6.89 1.82 1.86
CA ILE A 14 5.78 2.66 2.30
C ILE A 14 5.96 4.06 1.74
N THR A 15 4.92 4.66 1.16
CA THR A 15 4.95 6.07 0.79
C THR A 15 4.57 6.95 1.98
N SER A 16 5.28 8.06 2.19
CA SER A 16 4.91 9.04 3.22
C SER A 16 3.52 9.65 2.97
N LYS A 17 3.06 9.67 1.71
CA LYS A 17 1.72 10.16 1.37
C LYS A 17 0.69 9.12 1.83
N GLY A 18 -0.06 9.44 2.87
CA GLY A 18 -1.11 8.56 3.40
C GLY A 18 -0.58 7.29 4.07
N ALA A 19 0.72 7.21 4.36
CA ALA A 19 1.38 6.03 4.95
C ALA A 19 1.05 4.71 4.24
N GLU A 20 0.82 4.76 2.92
CA GLU A 20 0.34 3.62 2.14
C GLU A 20 1.49 2.64 1.83
N ILE A 21 1.26 1.36 2.07
CA ILE A 21 2.19 0.30 1.70
C ILE A 21 2.15 0.13 0.17
N ARG A 22 3.32 0.18 -0.45
CA ARG A 22 3.51 0.08 -1.91
C ARG A 22 4.08 -1.27 -2.36
N SER A 23 4.76 -1.98 -1.49
CA SER A 23 5.28 -3.32 -1.75
C SER A 23 5.53 -4.06 -0.44
N LEU A 24 5.32 -5.37 -0.45
CA LEU A 24 5.71 -6.29 0.59
C LEU A 24 6.22 -7.57 -0.08
N ILE A 25 7.54 -7.76 -0.06
CA ILE A 25 8.22 -8.86 -0.76
C ILE A 25 8.73 -9.88 0.24
N ASN A 26 8.44 -11.16 -0.01
CA ASN A 26 9.11 -12.28 0.63
C ASN A 26 10.55 -12.43 0.11
N LYS A 27 11.54 -12.37 1.00
CA LYS A 27 12.96 -12.45 0.64
C LYS A 27 13.40 -13.82 0.15
N GLU A 28 12.74 -14.89 0.61
CA GLU A 28 13.05 -16.26 0.22
C GLU A 28 12.46 -16.61 -1.15
N THR A 29 11.19 -16.27 -1.37
CA THR A 29 10.47 -16.66 -2.59
C THR A 29 10.48 -15.58 -3.68
N GLY A 30 10.79 -14.33 -3.33
CA GLY A 30 10.67 -13.18 -4.23
C GLY A 30 9.23 -12.76 -4.52
N GLU A 31 8.25 -13.35 -3.84
CA GLU A 31 6.82 -13.07 -4.05
C GLU A 31 6.46 -11.66 -3.57
N GLU A 32 5.76 -10.91 -4.42
CA GLU A 32 5.17 -9.60 -4.10
C GLU A 32 3.71 -9.79 -3.67
N TYR A 33 3.40 -9.39 -2.43
CA TYR A 33 2.06 -9.55 -1.86
C TYR A 33 1.13 -8.37 -2.14
N ILE A 34 1.66 -7.19 -2.46
CA ILE A 34 0.88 -5.97 -2.63
C ILE A 34 0.63 -5.72 -4.12
N TRP A 35 -0.62 -5.38 -4.44
CA TRP A 35 -1.01 -4.97 -5.78
C TRP A 35 -0.17 -3.80 -6.31
N GLN A 36 0.34 -3.93 -7.54
CA GLN A 36 1.31 -3.01 -8.14
C GLN A 36 0.67 -1.81 -8.88
N ILE A 37 -0.58 -1.48 -8.55
CA ILE A 37 -1.21 -0.20 -8.92
C ILE A 37 -1.31 -0.05 -10.44
N ASP A 38 -1.77 -1.07 -11.16
CA ASP A 38 -2.15 -0.89 -12.56
C ASP A 38 -3.37 0.05 -12.60
N PRO A 39 -3.21 1.30 -13.08
CA PRO A 39 -4.26 2.30 -13.05
C PRO A 39 -5.42 1.98 -13.99
N SER A 40 -5.25 1.03 -14.92
CA SER A 40 -6.35 0.54 -15.76
C SER A 40 -7.36 -0.31 -14.97
N VAL A 41 -6.95 -0.87 -13.83
CA VAL A 41 -7.79 -1.70 -12.94
C VAL A 41 -8.06 -0.96 -11.63
N TRP A 42 -7.00 -0.57 -10.91
CA TRP A 42 -7.10 0.15 -9.65
C TRP A 42 -5.82 0.94 -9.33
N GLY A 43 -5.96 2.26 -9.25
CA GLY A 43 -4.87 3.22 -9.04
C GLY A 43 -4.38 3.41 -7.59
N SER A 44 -4.71 2.50 -6.67
CA SER A 44 -4.15 2.47 -5.30
C SER A 44 -3.75 1.04 -4.95
N SER A 45 -3.15 0.82 -3.77
CA SER A 45 -2.77 -0.53 -3.28
C SER A 45 -3.28 -0.82 -1.88
N SER A 46 -2.94 0.02 -0.90
CA SER A 46 -3.30 -0.20 0.52
C SER A 46 -3.59 1.14 1.22
N PRO A 47 -4.62 1.87 0.76
CA PRO A 47 -4.91 3.19 1.30
C PRO A 47 -5.32 3.11 2.78
N VAL A 48 -4.80 4.04 3.59
CA VAL A 48 -5.28 4.25 4.95
C VAL A 48 -6.60 5.01 4.90
N LEU A 49 -7.64 4.45 5.53
CA LEU A 49 -8.99 5.03 5.52
C LEU A 49 -9.26 5.73 6.86
N PHE A 50 -9.23 7.05 6.86
CA PHE A 50 -9.46 7.88 8.05
C PHE A 50 -9.89 9.31 7.64
N PRO A 51 -10.77 9.99 8.40
CA PRO A 51 -11.52 9.52 9.57
C PRO A 51 -12.82 8.76 9.22
N ALA A 52 -13.17 8.67 7.94
CA ALA A 52 -14.35 8.00 7.45
C ALA A 52 -13.98 6.90 6.44
N ILE A 53 -14.88 5.94 6.26
CA ILE A 53 -14.72 4.80 5.34
C ILE A 53 -15.84 4.87 4.29
N GLY A 54 -15.49 4.67 3.02
CA GLY A 54 -16.44 4.65 1.92
C GLY A 54 -16.94 6.03 1.51
N ASN A 55 -18.12 6.08 0.89
CA ASN A 55 -18.75 7.33 0.48
C ASN A 55 -19.57 7.91 1.62
N VAL A 56 -19.41 9.21 1.87
CA VAL A 56 -20.29 9.95 2.76
C VAL A 56 -21.48 10.46 1.96
N LYS A 57 -22.70 10.20 2.44
CA LYS A 57 -23.92 10.62 1.75
C LYS A 57 -23.91 12.15 1.57
N GLU A 58 -24.19 12.62 0.35
CA GLU A 58 -24.13 14.05 -0.02
C GLU A 58 -22.74 14.70 0.08
N ASN A 59 -21.64 13.93 0.16
CA ASN A 59 -20.30 14.46 0.42
C ASN A 59 -20.22 15.34 1.69
N LYS A 60 -21.07 15.07 2.69
CA LYS A 60 -21.12 15.78 3.98
C LYS A 60 -20.74 14.89 5.14
#